data_AF-A0AAW5K102-F1
#
_entry.id   AF-A0AAW5K102-F1
#
_cell.length_a   1.000
_cell.length_b   1.000
_cell.length_c   1.000
_cell.angle_alpha   90.00
_cell.angle_beta   90.00
_cell.angle_gamma   90.00
#
_symmetry.space_group_name_H-M   'P 1'
#
loop_
_entity.id
_entity.type
_entity.pdbx_description
1 polymer ?
#
loop_
_entity_poly.entity_id
_entity_poly.type
_entity_poly.pdbx_seq_one_letter_code
_entity_poly.pdbx_strand_id
1 'polypeptide(L)'
;MTELTRANKLTAPTRDTHASWTANNPVLPEGVLAITKDRLYTGSVEYMIGDGVTAYTALAKFGAAGKIYFGSATDAEITALLKPGDMYIR
;
A
#
# COMPACT_ATOMS: atom_id res chain seq x y z
N MET A 1 1.31 -17.61 -29.17
CA MET A 1 0.77 -17.31 -27.83
C MET A 1 1.79 -17.85 -26.84
N THR A 2 2.70 -16.99 -26.40
CA THR A 2 3.79 -17.37 -25.49
C THR A 2 3.20 -17.69 -24.13
N GLU A 3 3.37 -18.93 -23.68
CA GLU A 3 2.98 -19.34 -22.33
C GLU A 3 3.71 -18.49 -21.31
N LEU A 4 2.96 -17.78 -20.48
CA LEU A 4 3.48 -17.19 -19.24
C LEU A 4 3.81 -18.35 -18.30
N THR A 5 5.04 -18.85 -18.39
CA THR A 5 5.52 -19.87 -17.46
C THR A 5 5.38 -19.37 -16.04
N ARG A 6 4.72 -20.16 -15.18
CA ARG A 6 4.53 -20.01 -13.72
C ARG A 6 5.84 -19.95 -12.91
N ALA A 7 6.86 -19.26 -13.41
CA ALA A 7 8.11 -18.97 -12.71
C ALA A 7 8.01 -17.70 -11.84
N ASN A 8 6.86 -17.01 -11.83
CA ASN A 8 6.50 -16.10 -10.76
C ASN A 8 6.18 -16.96 -9.53
N LYS A 9 7.25 -17.44 -8.89
CA LYS A 9 7.27 -18.11 -7.60
C LYS A 9 6.26 -17.37 -6.74
N LEU A 10 5.22 -18.08 -6.30
CA LEU A 10 4.20 -17.65 -5.35
C LEU A 10 4.91 -17.17 -4.08
N THR A 11 5.47 -15.96 -4.12
CA THR A 11 6.15 -15.37 -3.00
C THR A 11 5.00 -14.90 -2.15
N ALA A 12 4.70 -15.68 -1.11
CA ALA A 12 3.60 -15.40 -0.20
C ALA A 12 3.67 -13.93 0.23
N PRO A 13 2.51 -13.27 0.42
CA PRO A 13 2.50 -11.95 1.02
C PRO A 13 3.39 -11.94 2.25
N THR A 14 4.32 -10.99 2.30
CA THR A 14 5.37 -10.96 3.33
C THR A 14 5.12 -9.83 4.32
N ARG A 15 5.52 -10.04 5.58
CA ARG A 15 5.32 -9.04 6.63
C ARG A 15 6.49 -8.99 7.58
N ASP A 16 6.89 -7.79 7.95
CA ASP A 16 7.89 -7.59 8.99
C ASP A 16 7.68 -6.28 9.76
N THR A 17 8.51 -6.05 10.77
CA THR A 17 8.54 -4.80 11.55
C THR A 17 9.17 -3.67 10.72
N HIS A 18 8.77 -2.43 10.99
CA HIS A 18 9.35 -1.26 10.33
C HIS A 18 10.88 -1.22 10.53
N ALA A 19 11.35 -1.59 11.73
CA ALA A 19 12.76 -1.67 12.05
C ALA A 19 13.48 -2.72 11.20
N SER A 20 12.94 -3.94 11.09
CA SER A 20 13.51 -5.01 10.25
C SER A 20 13.55 -4.62 8.78
N TRP A 21 12.46 -4.05 8.26
CA TRP A 21 12.40 -3.61 6.86
C TRP A 21 13.43 -2.52 6.57
N THR A 22 13.57 -1.55 7.47
CA THR A 22 14.53 -0.44 7.31
C THR A 22 15.97 -0.93 7.44
N ALA A 23 16.26 -1.82 8.39
CA ALA A 23 17.61 -2.34 8.62
C ALA A 23 18.11 -3.22 7.47
N ASN A 24 17.25 -4.09 6.93
CA ASN A 24 17.61 -5.00 5.84
C ASN A 24 17.47 -4.35 4.46
N ASN A 25 16.64 -3.31 4.36
CA ASN A 25 16.30 -2.56 3.16
C ASN A 25 16.19 -3.42 1.88
N PRO A 26 15.38 -4.50 1.89
CA PRO A 26 15.38 -5.45 0.79
C PRO A 26 14.72 -4.87 -0.48
N VAL A 27 15.13 -5.39 -1.62
CA VAL A 27 14.37 -5.26 -2.88
C VAL A 27 13.32 -6.35 -2.91
N LEU A 28 12.05 -5.97 -2.95
CA LEU A 28 10.94 -6.91 -3.03
C LEU A 28 10.75 -7.37 -4.48
N PRO A 29 10.51 -8.68 -4.73
CA PRO A 29 10.22 -9.14 -6.08
C PRO A 29 8.96 -8.47 -6.66
N GLU A 30 8.94 -8.34 -7.98
CA GLU A 30 7.83 -7.70 -8.70
C GLU A 30 6.48 -8.37 -8.39
N GLY A 31 5.47 -7.57 -8.07
CA GLY A 31 4.10 -8.02 -7.79
C GLY A 31 3.87 -8.58 -6.37
N VAL A 32 4.90 -8.65 -5.52
CA VAL A 32 4.76 -9.18 -4.15
C VAL A 32 4.13 -8.15 -3.22
N LEU A 33 3.00 -8.49 -2.61
CA LEU A 33 2.39 -7.69 -1.55
C LEU A 33 3.18 -7.84 -0.24
N ALA A 34 3.58 -6.72 0.36
CA ALA A 34 4.21 -6.68 1.67
C ALA A 34 3.55 -5.67 2.62
N ILE A 35 3.70 -5.91 3.92
CA ILE A 35 3.09 -5.12 5.00
C ILE A 35 4.10 -4.84 6.13
N THR A 36 4.09 -3.62 6.65
CA THR A 36 4.71 -3.27 7.94
C THR A 36 3.74 -3.57 9.09
N LYS A 37 4.07 -4.54 9.96
CA LYS A 37 3.12 -5.17 10.91
C LYS A 37 3.01 -4.53 12.30
N ASP A 38 3.93 -3.64 12.67
CA ASP A 38 4.10 -3.09 14.02
C ASP A 38 3.81 -1.59 14.12
N ARG A 39 3.32 -0.99 13.03
CA ARG A 39 2.89 0.40 13.00
C ARG A 39 1.42 0.48 13.43
N LEU A 40 1.16 1.04 14.60
CA LEU A 40 -0.15 1.02 15.27
C LEU A 40 -1.06 2.21 14.96
N TYR A 41 -0.55 3.29 14.37
CA TYR A 41 -1.32 4.53 14.18
C TYR A 41 -1.88 4.66 12.75
N THR A 42 -3.04 5.32 12.64
CA THR A 42 -3.55 5.77 11.33
C THR A 42 -2.54 6.73 10.72
N GLY A 43 -2.12 6.50 9.47
CA GLY A 43 -0.97 7.22 8.89
C GLY A 43 0.31 6.38 8.85
N SER A 44 0.36 5.27 9.59
CA SER A 44 1.61 4.57 9.89
C SER A 44 1.67 3.16 9.31
N VAL A 45 0.53 2.54 8.98
CA VAL A 45 0.48 1.24 8.28
C VAL A 45 0.97 1.44 6.86
N GLU A 46 1.99 0.67 6.49
CA GLU A 46 2.61 0.70 5.17
C GLU A 46 2.32 -0.63 4.47
N TYR A 47 1.52 -0.57 3.43
CA TYR A 47 1.40 -1.62 2.42
C TYR A 47 2.28 -1.23 1.24
N MET A 48 2.86 -2.22 0.57
CA MET A 48 3.63 -2.00 -0.65
C MET A 48 3.50 -3.19 -1.59
N ILE A 49 3.68 -2.92 -2.88
CA ILE A 49 3.87 -3.95 -3.91
C ILE A 49 5.31 -3.81 -4.40
N GLY A 50 6.07 -4.90 -4.38
CA GLY A 50 7.41 -4.92 -4.95
C GLY A 50 7.40 -4.66 -6.45
N ASP A 51 8.41 -3.96 -6.95
CA ASP A 51 8.64 -3.69 -8.38
C ASP A 51 9.86 -4.46 -8.92
N GLY A 52 10.50 -5.29 -8.10
CA GLY A 52 11.68 -6.08 -8.46
C GLY A 52 12.99 -5.31 -8.51
N VAL A 53 13.00 -3.99 -8.27
CA VAL A 53 14.20 -3.14 -8.45
C VAL A 53 14.40 -2.12 -7.32
N THR A 54 13.35 -1.53 -6.79
CA THR A 54 13.43 -0.49 -5.77
C THR A 54 13.49 -1.10 -4.37
N ALA A 55 14.48 -0.68 -3.59
CA ALA A 55 14.63 -1.10 -2.20
C ALA A 55 13.52 -0.52 -1.31
N TYR A 56 13.17 -1.23 -0.23
CA TYR A 56 12.11 -0.88 0.70
C TYR A 56 12.04 0.61 1.09
N THR A 57 13.16 1.25 1.42
CA THR A 57 13.17 2.65 1.89
C THR A 57 12.66 3.62 0.82
N ALA A 58 12.95 3.35 -0.45
CA ALA A 58 12.53 4.16 -1.60
C ALA A 58 11.24 3.65 -2.28
N LEU A 59 10.83 2.41 -2.01
CA LEU A 59 9.64 1.82 -2.62
C LEU A 59 8.38 2.57 -2.20
N ALA A 60 7.50 2.80 -3.17
CA ALA A 60 6.21 3.46 -2.96
C ALA A 60 5.35 2.67 -1.97
N LYS A 61 4.81 3.38 -0.97
CA LYS A 61 4.00 2.81 0.11
C LYS A 61 2.60 3.41 0.04
N PHE A 62 1.60 2.61 0.31
CA PHE A 62 0.20 3.02 0.43
C PHE A 62 -0.38 2.47 1.73
N GLY A 63 -1.43 3.08 2.28
CA GLY A 63 -2.01 2.56 3.53
C GLY A 63 -2.65 3.55 4.47
N ALA A 64 -2.62 4.86 4.16
CA ALA A 64 -3.22 5.84 5.06
C ALA A 64 -3.63 7.18 4.43
N ALA A 65 -4.26 7.17 3.25
CA ALA A 65 -4.83 8.41 2.69
C ALA A 65 -6.20 8.22 2.04
N GLY A 66 -6.98 7.23 2.48
CA GLY A 66 -8.38 7.09 2.06
C GLY A 66 -9.30 7.36 3.23
N LYS A 67 -9.79 8.60 3.38
CA LYS A 67 -10.99 8.83 4.19
C LYS A 67 -12.19 8.41 3.36
N ILE A 68 -12.84 7.32 3.76
CA ILE A 68 -14.10 6.91 3.14
C ILE A 68 -15.22 7.56 3.95
N TYR A 69 -15.89 8.54 3.35
CA TYR A 69 -17.06 9.19 3.93
C TYR A 69 -18.31 8.41 3.53
N PHE A 70 -18.93 7.68 4.48
CA PHE A 70 -20.26 7.09 4.30
C PHE A 70 -21.30 8.02 4.93
N GLY A 71 -22.19 8.59 4.12
CA GLY A 71 -23.25 9.44 4.64
C GLY A 71 -24.36 9.70 3.62
N SER A 72 -25.57 9.95 4.12
CA SER A 72 -26.73 10.41 3.35
C SER A 72 -26.68 11.92 3.04
N ALA A 73 -25.50 12.53 3.17
CA ALA A 73 -25.27 13.94 2.89
C ALA A 73 -25.32 14.21 1.38
N THR A 74 -25.72 15.42 1.02
CA THR A 74 -25.74 15.89 -0.36
C THR A 74 -24.32 16.08 -0.89
N ASP A 75 -24.13 15.99 -2.21
CA ASP A 75 -22.81 16.10 -2.85
C ASP A 75 -22.11 17.43 -2.51
N ALA A 76 -22.87 18.50 -2.29
CA ALA A 76 -22.35 19.80 -1.89
C ALA A 76 -21.74 19.80 -0.47
N GLU A 77 -22.38 19.11 0.47
CA GLU A 77 -21.89 18.97 1.85
C GLU A 77 -20.61 18.11 1.90
N ILE A 78 -20.54 17.06 1.09
CA ILE A 78 -19.34 16.22 1.00
C ILE A 78 -18.20 16.98 0.32
N THR A 79 -18.46 17.68 -0.79
CA THR A 79 -17.44 18.44 -1.52
C THR A 79 -16.79 19.50 -0.64
N ALA A 80 -17.53 20.13 0.27
CA ALA A 80 -16.98 21.10 1.22
C ALA A 80 -16.02 20.49 2.26
N LEU A 81 -16.06 19.17 2.46
CA LEU A 81 -15.23 18.43 3.43
C LEU A 81 -14.03 17.73 2.80
N LEU A 82 -14.04 17.52 1.48
CA LEU A 82 -12.96 16.85 0.75
C LEU A 82 -11.69 17.70 0.73
N LYS A 83 -10.56 17.08 1.04
CA LYS A 83 -9.23 17.64 0.91
C LYS A 83 -8.53 17.11 -0.34
N PRO A 84 -7.51 17.79 -0.86
CA PRO A 84 -6.70 17.26 -1.96
C PRO A 84 -6.19 15.85 -1.64
N GLY A 85 -6.56 14.87 -2.49
CA GLY A 85 -6.20 13.46 -2.33
C GLY A 85 -7.29 12.57 -1.72
N ASP A 86 -8.41 13.13 -1.24
CA ASP A 86 -9.53 12.33 -0.77
C ASP A 86 -10.29 11.68 -1.94
N MET A 87 -10.74 10.43 -1.75
CA MET A 87 -11.50 9.66 -2.73
C MET A 87 -12.99 9.63 -2.34
N TYR A 88 -13.86 10.06 -3.25
CA TYR A 88 -15.32 10.01 -3.09
C TYR A 88 -15.93 9.05 -4.13
N ILE A 89 -16.78 8.13 -3.68
CA ILE A 89 -17.48 7.14 -4.52
C ILE A 89 -18.95 7.14 -4.11
N ARG A 90 -19.85 7.19 -5.09
CA ARG A 90 -21.31 7.11 -4.91
C ARG A 90 -21.86 5.85 -5.55
#